data_AF-A0A2V9U9M9-F1
#
_entry.id   AF-A0A2V9U9M9-F1
#
_cell.length_a   1.000
_cell.length_b   1.000
_cell.length_c   1.000
_cell.angle_alpha   90.00
_cell.angle_beta   90.00
_cell.angle_gamma   90.00
#
_symmetry.space_group_name_H-M   'P 1'
#
loop_
_entity.id
_entity.type
_entity.pdbx_description
1 polymer ?
#
loop_
_entity_poly.entity_id
_entity_poly.type
_entity_poly.pdbx_seq_one_letter_code
_entity_poly.pdbx_strand_id
1 'polypeptide(L)'
;MITAMDFFTVPTVTFNLLYCFFVISHDRRQIVHFNVTQHPTTSWIVQQLREAFPYESAPKFLLFDHDQKYGLEVPAALGSLQITGVQTSIRSPWQNGVAERWVGSCRRDLLDHIIALNARHLKRLLSTYASYYHDDRTPAFENERRGCKENL
;
A
#
# COMPACT_ATOMS: atom_id res chain seq x y z
N MET A 1 -8.61 -12.46 4.89
CA MET A 1 -8.28 -11.21 4.20
C MET A 1 -7.13 -11.48 3.24
N ILE A 2 -7.31 -11.18 1.96
CA ILE A 2 -6.26 -11.26 0.93
C ILE A 2 -5.84 -9.82 0.67
N THR A 3 -4.55 -9.56 0.79
CA THR A 3 -3.97 -8.24 0.58
C THR A 3 -2.93 -8.35 -0.53
N ALA A 4 -2.76 -7.29 -1.32
CA ALA A 4 -1.67 -7.18 -2.27
C ALA A 4 -0.76 -6.02 -1.90
N MET A 5 0.52 -6.15 -2.19
CA MET A 5 1.48 -5.06 -2.15
C MET A 5 2.12 -4.87 -3.52
N ASP A 6 2.39 -3.62 -3.87
CA ASP A 6 2.99 -3.27 -5.16
C ASP A 6 3.77 -1.95 -5.07
N PHE A 7 4.53 -1.67 -6.13
CA PHE A 7 5.27 -0.43 -6.33
C PHE A 7 4.82 0.27 -7.60
N PHE A 8 4.72 1.60 -7.52
CA PHE A 8 4.68 2.44 -8.72
C PHE A 8 5.72 3.56 -8.62
N THR A 9 6.17 4.01 -9.78
CA THR A 9 7.15 5.11 -9.89
C THR A 9 6.45 6.43 -10.19
N VAL A 10 7.00 7.50 -9.63
CA VAL A 10 6.58 8.89 -9.88
C VAL A 10 7.82 9.72 -10.17
N PRO A 11 7.90 10.40 -11.33
CA PRO A 11 8.99 11.33 -11.61
C PRO A 11 8.83 12.62 -10.77
N THR A 12 9.94 13.14 -10.26
CA THR A 12 9.97 14.45 -9.58
C THR A 12 10.27 15.59 -10.55
N VAL A 13 10.08 16.84 -10.09
CA VAL A 13 10.51 18.04 -10.81
C VAL A 13 12.01 18.01 -11.15
N THR A 14 12.82 17.37 -10.32
CA THR A 14 14.27 17.21 -10.55
C THR A 14 14.61 15.97 -11.40
N PHE A 15 13.63 15.37 -12.09
CA PHE A 15 13.78 14.13 -12.87
C PHE A 15 14.31 12.92 -12.09
N ASN A 16 14.18 12.93 -10.76
CA ASN A 16 14.48 11.77 -9.94
C ASN A 16 13.24 10.87 -9.85
N LEU A 17 13.45 9.56 -9.79
CA LEU A 17 12.35 8.61 -9.62
C LEU A 17 12.09 8.37 -8.13
N LEU A 18 10.83 8.55 -7.72
CA LEU A 18 10.33 8.12 -6.42
C LEU A 18 9.55 6.83 -6.57
N TYR A 19 9.85 5.87 -5.72
CA TYR A 19 9.12 4.62 -5.59
C TYR A 19 8.08 4.78 -4.49
N CYS A 20 6.81 4.61 -4.85
CA CYS A 20 5.70 4.54 -3.91
C CYS A 20 5.35 3.08 -3.69
N PHE A 21 5.56 2.62 -2.46
CA PHE A 21 5.06 1.35 -1.95
C PHE A 21 3.65 1.55 -1.45
N PHE A 22 2.76 0.59 -1.73
CA PHE A 22 1.44 0.57 -1.14
C PHE A 22 0.95 -0.86 -0.96
N VAL A 23 0.05 -1.00 0.00
CA VAL A 23 -0.59 -2.24 0.40
C VAL A 23 -2.09 -2.00 0.28
N ILE A 24 -2.78 -2.85 -0.47
CA ILE A 24 -4.21 -2.73 -0.75
C ILE A 24 -4.94 -4.02 -0.36
N SER A 25 -6.01 -3.88 0.43
CA SER A 25 -6.89 -5.00 0.73
C SER A 25 -7.85 -5.25 -0.43
N HIS A 26 -7.94 -6.50 -0.90
CA HIS A 26 -8.79 -6.86 -2.04
C HIS A 26 -10.29 -6.85 -1.69
N ASP A 27 -10.65 -7.03 -0.41
CA ASP A 27 -12.04 -7.13 0.03
C ASP A 27 -12.83 -5.83 -0.16
N ARG A 28 -12.24 -4.69 0.23
CA ARG A 28 -12.83 -3.35 0.18
C ARG A 28 -12.12 -2.42 -0.78
N ARG A 29 -11.08 -2.91 -1.49
CA ARG A 29 -10.22 -2.11 -2.38
C ARG A 29 -9.65 -0.88 -1.66
N GLN A 30 -9.23 -1.10 -0.41
CA GLN A 30 -8.79 -0.08 0.52
C GLN A 30 -7.28 -0.13 0.66
N ILE A 31 -6.61 1.01 0.47
CA ILE A 31 -5.20 1.19 0.85
C ILE A 31 -5.08 1.04 2.37
N VAL A 32 -4.33 0.03 2.80
CA VAL A 32 -4.05 -0.27 4.21
C VAL A 32 -2.82 0.49 4.66
N HIS A 33 -1.81 0.57 3.80
CA HIS A 33 -0.54 1.23 4.10
C HIS A 33 0.08 1.75 2.81
N PHE A 34 0.85 2.83 2.90
CA PHE A 34 1.68 3.29 1.80
C PHE A 34 2.87 4.10 2.32
N ASN A 35 3.96 4.11 1.56
CA ASN A 35 5.12 4.94 1.86
C ASN A 35 5.93 5.23 0.59
N VAL A 36 6.81 6.23 0.67
CA VAL A 36 7.57 6.72 -0.48
C VAL A 36 9.06 6.68 -0.17
N THR A 37 9.85 6.18 -1.11
CA THR A 37 11.32 6.14 -1.00
C THR A 37 11.98 6.37 -2.36
N GLN A 38 13.21 6.87 -2.35
CA GLN A 38 14.08 6.90 -3.54
C GLN A 38 14.79 5.56 -3.74
N HIS A 39 14.96 4.79 -2.66
CA HIS A 39 15.76 3.57 -2.65
C HIS A 39 14.93 2.45 -1.97
N PRO A 40 14.17 1.66 -2.74
CA PRO A 40 13.40 0.54 -2.21
C PRO A 40 14.34 -0.65 -1.94
N THR A 41 15.12 -0.57 -0.87
CA THR A 41 15.96 -1.69 -0.41
C THR A 41 15.11 -2.74 0.29
N THR A 42 15.59 -3.98 0.31
CA THR A 42 14.90 -5.07 0.99
C THR A 42 14.60 -4.76 2.46
N SER A 43 15.57 -4.25 3.20
CA SER A 43 15.42 -3.85 4.60
C SER A 43 14.32 -2.80 4.80
N TRP A 44 14.20 -1.86 3.85
CA TRP A 44 13.13 -0.86 3.86
C TRP A 44 11.77 -1.52 3.62
N ILE A 45 11.66 -2.46 2.68
CA ILE A 45 10.42 -3.20 2.41
C ILE A 45 9.98 -3.97 3.66
N VAL A 46 10.89 -4.67 4.32
CA VAL A 46 10.62 -5.39 5.58
C VAL A 46 10.10 -4.44 6.66
N GLN A 47 10.70 -3.25 6.79
CA GLN A 47 10.23 -2.24 7.71
C GLN A 47 8.81 -1.76 7.37
N GLN A 48 8.51 -1.58 6.08
CA GLN A 48 7.17 -1.19 5.64
C GLN A 48 6.12 -2.28 5.90
N LEU A 49 6.48 -3.55 5.75
CA LEU A 49 5.60 -4.66 6.11
C LEU A 49 5.30 -4.70 7.60
N ARG A 50 6.31 -4.43 8.45
CA ARG A 50 6.13 -4.32 9.90
C ARG A 50 5.23 -3.14 10.29
N GLU A 51 5.36 -2.02 9.61
CA GLU A 51 4.50 -0.84 9.81
C GLU A 51 3.06 -1.08 9.32
N ALA A 52 2.90 -1.76 8.19
CA ALA A 52 1.59 -2.09 7.62
C ALA A 52 0.83 -3.12 8.45
N PHE A 53 1.53 -4.08 9.04
CA PHE A 53 0.95 -5.19 9.80
C PHE A 53 1.63 -5.32 11.17
N PRO A 54 1.28 -4.47 12.15
CA PRO A 54 1.65 -4.71 13.53
C PRO A 54 1.08 -6.08 13.95
N TYR A 55 1.88 -6.86 14.71
CA TYR A 55 1.79 -8.30 15.03
C TYR A 55 0.40 -8.98 15.16
N GLU A 56 -0.70 -8.25 15.33
CA GLU A 56 -2.07 -8.77 15.49
C GLU A 56 -2.97 -8.60 14.25
N SER A 57 -2.56 -7.79 13.26
CA SER A 57 -3.36 -7.47 12.05
C SER A 57 -2.84 -8.11 10.77
N ALA A 58 -1.93 -9.09 10.89
CA ALA A 58 -1.28 -9.74 9.76
C ALA A 58 -2.31 -10.50 8.88
N PRO A 59 -2.35 -10.26 7.56
CA PRO A 59 -3.25 -10.96 6.66
C PRO A 59 -2.78 -12.40 6.48
N LYS A 60 -3.74 -13.31 6.25
CA LYS A 60 -3.42 -14.72 5.95
C LYS A 60 -2.61 -14.86 4.67
N PHE A 61 -2.89 -14.02 3.66
CA PHE A 61 -2.22 -14.05 2.37
C PHE A 61 -1.82 -12.63 1.94
N LEU A 62 -0.55 -12.47 1.56
CA LEU A 62 -0.02 -11.26 0.94
C LEU A 62 0.48 -11.59 -0.46
N LEU A 63 -0.15 -10.99 -1.46
CA LEU A 63 0.25 -11.06 -2.86
C LEU A 63 1.31 -10.01 -3.15
N PHE A 64 2.38 -10.38 -3.84
CA PHE A 64 3.38 -9.42 -4.32
C PHE A 64 4.05 -9.91 -5.60
N ASP A 65 4.44 -8.96 -6.45
CA ASP A 65 5.07 -9.27 -7.73
C ASP A 65 6.52 -9.74 -7.58
N HIS A 66 7.01 -10.44 -8.60
CA HIS A 66 8.36 -10.98 -8.70
C HIS A 66 9.39 -9.90 -9.06
N ASP A 67 9.28 -8.71 -8.45
CA ASP A 67 10.29 -7.66 -8.62
C ASP A 67 11.61 -8.11 -7.95
N GLN A 68 12.73 -8.00 -8.67
CA GLN A 68 14.05 -8.37 -8.16
C GLN A 68 14.43 -7.64 -6.87
N LYS A 69 13.75 -6.52 -6.56
CA LYS A 69 13.92 -5.74 -5.33
C LYS A 69 13.54 -6.48 -4.05
N TYR A 70 12.75 -7.56 -4.13
CA TYR A 70 12.27 -8.27 -2.95
C TYR A 70 13.29 -9.25 -2.34
N GLY A 71 14.33 -9.67 -3.07
CA GLY A 71 15.37 -10.55 -2.55
C GLY A 71 14.87 -11.82 -1.84
N LEU A 72 15.76 -12.52 -1.13
CA LEU A 72 15.41 -13.69 -0.28
C LEU A 72 14.95 -13.30 1.13
N GLU A 73 15.25 -12.07 1.55
CA GLU A 73 14.96 -11.56 2.90
C GLU A 73 13.48 -11.20 3.09
N VAL A 74 12.75 -10.79 2.04
CA VAL A 74 11.30 -10.48 2.17
C VAL A 74 10.48 -11.73 2.49
N PRO A 75 10.62 -12.86 1.77
CA PRO A 75 9.96 -14.11 2.16
C PRO A 75 10.28 -14.55 3.60
N ALA A 76 11.54 -14.40 4.04
CA ALA A 76 11.94 -14.73 5.41
C ALA A 76 11.28 -13.83 6.47
N ALA A 77 11.16 -12.53 6.19
CA ALA A 77 10.45 -11.60 7.05
C ALA A 77 8.94 -11.88 7.11
N LEU A 78 8.32 -12.24 5.97
CA LEU A 78 6.91 -12.63 5.92
C LEU A 78 6.65 -13.89 6.75
N GLY A 79 7.54 -14.89 6.66
CA GLY A 79 7.48 -16.08 7.52
C GLY A 79 7.54 -15.74 9.01
N SER A 80 8.40 -14.78 9.39
CA SER A 80 8.52 -14.30 10.77
C SER A 80 7.29 -13.53 11.26
N LEU A 81 6.54 -12.92 10.35
CA LEU A 81 5.27 -12.23 10.61
C LEU A 81 4.05 -13.17 10.52
N GLN A 82 4.27 -14.47 10.30
CA GLN A 82 3.22 -15.49 10.07
C GLN A 82 2.32 -15.17 8.86
N ILE A 83 2.84 -14.41 7.88
CA ILE A 83 2.14 -14.06 6.65
C ILE A 83 2.54 -15.05 5.56
N THR A 84 1.55 -15.67 4.91
CA THR A 84 1.84 -16.49 3.72
C THR A 84 2.03 -15.57 2.53
N GLY A 85 3.29 -15.38 2.14
CA GLY A 85 3.66 -14.67 0.93
C GLY A 85 3.32 -15.50 -0.30
N VAL A 86 2.40 -15.01 -1.13
CA VAL A 86 2.06 -15.62 -2.42
C VAL A 86 2.68 -14.75 -3.50
N GLN A 87 3.78 -15.23 -4.07
CA GLN A 87 4.45 -14.52 -5.16
C GLN A 87 3.60 -14.69 -6.43
N THR A 88 3.17 -13.59 -7.02
CA THR A 88 2.43 -13.65 -8.29
C THR A 88 3.38 -14.05 -9.42
N SER A 89 2.86 -14.80 -10.39
CA SER A 89 3.65 -15.19 -11.56
C SER A 89 4.11 -13.93 -12.31
N ILE A 90 5.39 -13.90 -12.70
CA ILE A 90 6.03 -12.82 -13.47
C ILE A 90 5.09 -12.36 -14.59
N ARG A 91 4.60 -11.10 -14.51
CA ARG A 91 3.72 -10.44 -15.51
C ARG A 91 2.26 -10.93 -15.55
N SER A 92 1.57 -10.95 -14.41
CA SER A 92 0.11 -11.12 -14.36
C SER A 92 -0.65 -9.83 -13.95
N PRO A 93 -0.69 -8.79 -14.81
CA PRO A 93 -1.35 -7.49 -14.54
C PRO A 93 -2.78 -7.64 -13.99
N TRP A 94 -3.49 -8.67 -14.44
CA TRP A 94 -4.89 -8.91 -14.08
C TRP A 94 -5.09 -9.32 -12.60
N GLN A 95 -4.10 -9.96 -11.96
CA GLN A 95 -4.21 -10.33 -10.55
C GLN A 95 -4.11 -9.12 -9.63
N ASN A 96 -3.45 -8.05 -10.09
CA ASN A 96 -3.37 -6.79 -9.38
C ASN A 96 -4.24 -5.68 -10.01
N GLY A 97 -5.24 -6.04 -10.81
CA GLY A 97 -6.09 -5.06 -11.51
C GLY A 97 -6.83 -4.08 -10.57
N VAL A 98 -6.96 -4.42 -9.28
CA VAL A 98 -7.44 -3.49 -8.24
C VAL A 98 -6.38 -2.42 -7.94
N ALA A 99 -5.13 -2.81 -7.74
CA ALA A 99 -4.01 -1.90 -7.53
C ALA A 99 -3.74 -1.06 -8.77
N GLU A 100 -3.71 -1.66 -9.96
CA GLU A 100 -3.51 -0.92 -11.23
C GLU A 100 -4.60 0.13 -11.45
N ARG A 101 -5.87 -0.23 -11.18
CA ARG A 101 -6.98 0.72 -11.27
C ARG A 101 -6.82 1.87 -10.26
N TRP A 102 -6.39 1.57 -9.04
CA TRP A 102 -6.13 2.60 -8.03
C TRP A 102 -4.98 3.52 -8.45
N VAL A 103 -3.84 2.96 -8.89
CA VAL A 103 -2.69 3.72 -9.38
C VAL A 103 -3.08 4.58 -10.57
N GLY A 104 -3.85 4.04 -11.52
CA GLY A 104 -4.35 4.80 -12.67
C GLY A 104 -5.27 5.96 -12.29
N SER A 105 -6.11 5.78 -11.26
CA SER A 105 -6.98 6.86 -10.74
C SER A 105 -6.15 7.91 -10.02
N CYS A 106 -5.23 7.48 -9.13
CA CYS A 106 -4.29 8.38 -8.46
C CYS A 106 -3.43 9.16 -9.48
N ARG A 107 -3.03 8.55 -10.59
CA ARG A 107 -2.27 9.23 -11.64
C ARG A 107 -3.11 10.31 -12.32
N ARG A 108 -4.30 9.95 -12.82
CA ARG A 108 -5.19 10.90 -13.51
C ARG A 108 -5.67 12.04 -12.62
N ASP A 109 -6.00 11.74 -11.37
CA ASP A 109 -6.64 12.70 -10.49
C ASP A 109 -5.61 13.61 -9.81
N LEU A 110 -4.44 13.06 -9.44
CA LEU A 110 -3.42 13.78 -8.67
C LEU A 110 -2.12 14.02 -9.46
N LEU A 111 -1.50 12.98 -10.01
CA LEU A 111 -0.13 13.06 -10.54
C LEU A 111 -0.04 13.72 -11.93
N ASP A 112 -1.13 13.74 -12.69
CA ASP A 112 -1.21 14.45 -13.97
C ASP A 112 -1.36 15.97 -13.77
N HIS A 113 -1.84 16.40 -12.59
CA HIS A 113 -2.03 17.81 -12.25
C HIS A 113 -0.90 18.38 -11.36
N ILE A 114 -0.21 17.52 -10.59
CA ILE A 114 0.78 17.94 -9.59
C ILE A 114 2.07 17.14 -9.74
N ILE A 115 3.18 17.84 -10.02
CA ILE A 115 4.51 17.23 -10.07
C ILE A 115 5.08 17.10 -8.66
N ALA A 116 5.51 15.88 -8.31
CA ALA A 116 6.13 15.62 -7.01
C ALA A 116 7.45 16.41 -6.85
N LEU A 117 7.60 17.13 -5.73
CA LEU A 117 8.84 17.86 -5.42
C LEU A 117 9.89 16.96 -4.75
N ASN A 118 9.45 16.14 -3.79
CA ASN A 118 10.27 15.22 -3.01
C ASN A 118 9.39 14.13 -2.37
N ALA A 119 10.02 13.13 -1.75
CA ALA A 119 9.32 12.02 -1.11
C ALA A 119 8.30 12.47 -0.04
N ARG A 120 8.63 13.50 0.75
CA ARG A 120 7.73 14.05 1.79
C ARG A 120 6.52 14.73 1.18
N HIS A 121 6.71 15.50 0.12
CA HIS A 121 5.62 16.16 -0.59
C HIS A 121 4.69 15.12 -1.21
N LEU A 122 5.24 14.15 -1.93
CA LEU A 122 4.45 13.06 -2.52
C LEU A 122 3.68 12.27 -1.46
N LYS A 123 4.32 11.95 -0.33
CA LYS A 123 3.66 11.26 0.79
C LYS A 123 2.45 12.06 1.31
N ARG A 124 2.57 13.38 1.48
CA ARG A 124 1.45 14.24 1.93
C ARG A 124 0.29 14.27 0.93
N LEU A 125 0.60 14.38 -0.36
CA LEU A 125 -0.42 14.35 -1.42
C LEU A 125 -1.16 13.01 -1.43
N LEU A 126 -0.41 11.91 -1.37
CA LEU A 126 -0.99 10.55 -1.30
C LEU A 126 -1.80 10.33 -0.03
N SER A 127 -1.37 10.84 1.14
CA SER A 127 -2.18 10.80 2.37
C SER A 127 -3.53 11.47 2.17
N THR A 128 -3.52 12.67 1.60
CA THR A 128 -4.75 13.45 1.39
C THR A 128 -5.68 12.75 0.40
N TYR A 129 -5.12 12.23 -0.70
CA TYR A 129 -5.88 11.48 -1.70
C TYR A 129 -6.41 10.16 -1.16
N ALA A 130 -5.62 9.41 -0.37
CA ALA A 130 -6.05 8.17 0.25
C ALA A 130 -7.22 8.40 1.22
N SER A 131 -7.13 9.42 2.09
CA SER A 131 -8.24 9.81 2.96
C SER A 131 -9.50 10.16 2.16
N TYR A 132 -9.38 11.00 1.12
CA TYR A 132 -10.50 11.32 0.23
C TYR A 132 -11.10 10.06 -0.43
N TYR A 133 -10.25 9.17 -0.95
CA TYR A 133 -10.70 7.93 -1.61
C TYR A 133 -11.36 6.94 -0.64
N HIS A 134 -10.98 6.96 0.65
CA HIS A 134 -11.64 6.20 1.71
C HIS A 134 -12.99 6.82 2.07
N ASP A 135 -13.08 8.14 2.19
CA ASP A 135 -14.29 8.85 2.58
C ASP A 135 -15.37 8.79 1.48
N ASP A 136 -14.98 8.97 0.21
CA ASP A 136 -15.90 8.95 -0.94
C ASP A 136 -16.56 7.57 -1.16
N ARG A 137 -15.92 6.49 -0.69
CA ARG A 137 -16.49 5.14 -0.72
C ARG A 137 -17.19 4.71 0.57
N THR A 138 -17.27 5.58 1.56
CA THR A 138 -17.94 5.26 2.83
C THR A 138 -19.10 6.21 3.12
N PRO A 139 -20.29 6.02 2.51
CA PRO A 139 -21.52 6.19 3.24
C PRO A 139 -21.89 4.84 3.89
N ALA A 140 -21.72 4.80 5.22
CA ALA A 140 -22.37 3.90 6.18
C ALA A 140 -21.58 2.69 6.75
N PHE A 141 -21.74 2.56 8.06
CA PHE A 141 -21.50 1.43 8.97
C PHE A 141 -20.08 1.22 9.53
N GLU A 142 -19.59 2.17 10.33
CA GLU A 142 -18.80 1.83 11.53
C GLU A 142 -18.83 2.98 12.55
N ASN A 143 -20.02 3.33 13.07
CA ASN A 143 -20.10 4.22 14.23
C ASN A 143 -21.19 3.80 15.24
N GLU A 144 -21.19 2.51 15.62
CA GLU A 144 -22.03 2.04 16.73
C GLU A 144 -21.37 0.91 17.56
N ARG A 145 -20.06 1.01 17.85
CA ARG A 145 -19.40 0.15 18.87
C ARG A 145 -18.40 0.88 19.77
N ARG A 146 -18.57 2.19 19.97
CA ARG A 146 -17.92 2.93 21.07
C ARG A 146 -18.95 3.80 21.77
N GLY A 147 -19.66 3.20 22.72
CA GLY A 147 -20.64 3.93 23.53
C GLY A 147 -21.45 3.11 24.53
N CYS A 148 -21.12 1.83 24.79
CA CYS A 148 -21.80 1.05 25.83
C CYS A 148 -20.78 0.30 26.70
N LYS A 149 -19.86 1.07 27.29
CA LYS A 149 -19.22 0.73 28.56
C LYS A 149 -18.96 2.05 29.26
N GLU A 150 -19.95 2.54 29.99
CA GLU A 150 -19.74 3.33 31.21
C GLU A 150 -21.07 3.59 31.92
N ASN A 151 -21.16 3.01 33.13
CA ASN A 151 -21.87 3.49 34.31
C ASN A 151 -23.30 3.01 34.61
N LEU A 152 -23.33 2.16 35.65
CA LEU A 152 -24.40 1.78 36.59
C LEU A 152 -25.59 0.93 36.09
#